data_AF-A0A7S2WKT7-F1
#
_entry.id   AF-A0A7S2WKT7-F1
#
_cell.length_a   1.000
_cell.length_b   1.000
_cell.length_c   1.000
_cell.angle_alpha   90.00
_cell.angle_beta   90.00
_cell.angle_gamma   90.00
#
_symmetry.space_group_name_H-M   'P 1'
#
loop_
_entity.id
_entity.type
_entity.pdbx_description
1 polymer ?
#
loop_
_entity_poly.entity_id
_entity_poly.type
_entity_poly.pdbx_seq_one_letter_code
_entity_poly.pdbx_strand_id
1 'polypeptide(L)'
;AQLYQVLNDECLPRWKVILNQALMDNVAAIIDAGSLLAGVTNADAAKYLISNPLFNFEEFCGVQYFEMNCMDNGNLILNGQWMVLDARTNLSEPRYRYSKNDANTFILFDDARCRGADKKMDIDATAALTLGIKMTKDVLMQGAGRLRQLGQRQKLLVYCPDIIYKN
;
A
#
# COMPACT_ATOMS: atom_id res chain seq x y z
N ALA A 1 16.92 -11.36 -16.93
CA ALA A 1 16.21 -12.54 -17.45
C ALA A 1 15.21 -13.11 -16.43
N GLN A 2 15.65 -13.47 -15.22
CA GLN A 2 14.78 -14.08 -14.19
C GLN A 2 13.78 -13.10 -13.55
N LEU A 3 14.17 -11.83 -13.37
CA LEU A 3 13.28 -10.75 -12.92
C LEU A 3 12.10 -10.52 -13.88
N TYR A 4 12.35 -10.48 -15.20
CA TYR A 4 11.30 -10.32 -16.21
C TYR A 4 10.27 -11.47 -16.23
N GLN A 5 10.68 -12.69 -15.88
CA GLN A 5 9.78 -13.86 -15.81
C GLN A 5 8.81 -13.80 -14.62
N VAL A 6 9.21 -13.24 -13.49
CA VAL A 6 8.34 -13.04 -12.31
C VAL A 6 7.28 -11.97 -12.56
N LEU A 7 7.47 -11.12 -13.58
CA LEU A 7 6.65 -9.95 -13.84
C LEU A 7 5.63 -10.19 -14.96
N ASN A 8 5.95 -11.08 -15.90
CA ASN A 8 5.13 -11.42 -17.06
C ASN A 8 4.50 -12.81 -16.97
N ASP A 9 4.38 -13.38 -15.76
CA ASP A 9 3.61 -14.61 -15.57
C ASP A 9 2.12 -14.26 -15.73
N GLU A 10 1.54 -14.57 -16.89
CA GLU A 10 0.15 -14.27 -17.26
C GLU A 10 -0.88 -14.87 -16.27
N CYS A 11 -0.44 -15.76 -15.36
CA CYS A 11 -1.24 -16.34 -14.28
C CYS A 11 -1.16 -15.59 -12.93
N LEU A 12 -0.41 -14.49 -12.80
CA LEU A 12 -0.32 -13.79 -11.53
C LEU A 12 -1.65 -13.14 -11.15
N PRO A 13 -2.13 -13.32 -9.91
CA PRO A 13 -3.25 -12.56 -9.38
C PRO A 13 -3.01 -11.06 -9.57
N ARG A 14 -4.05 -10.36 -10.04
CA ARG A 14 -4.00 -8.93 -10.36
C ARG A 14 -3.35 -8.08 -9.26
N TRP A 15 -3.68 -8.33 -8.00
CA TRP A 15 -3.12 -7.57 -6.88
C TRP A 15 -1.59 -7.71 -6.79
N LYS A 16 -1.02 -8.88 -7.13
CA LYS A 16 0.45 -9.07 -7.17
C LYS A 16 1.10 -8.25 -8.28
N VAL A 17 0.46 -8.17 -9.45
CA VAL A 17 0.94 -7.33 -10.56
C VAL A 17 1.01 -5.86 -10.12
N ILE A 18 -0.03 -5.37 -9.45
CA ILE A 18 -0.07 -4.00 -8.90
C ILE A 18 1.03 -3.76 -7.87
N LEU A 19 1.21 -4.68 -6.91
CA LEU A 19 2.27 -4.56 -5.90
C LEU A 19 3.67 -4.63 -6.54
N ASN A 20 3.88 -5.49 -7.53
CA ASN A 20 5.15 -5.56 -8.26
C ASN A 20 5.46 -4.25 -8.99
N GLN A 21 4.46 -3.67 -9.67
CA GLN A 21 4.62 -2.39 -10.34
C GLN A 21 4.96 -1.26 -9.36
N ALA A 22 4.29 -1.24 -8.20
CA ALA A 22 4.59 -0.28 -7.14
C ALA A 22 6.05 -0.36 -6.65
N LEU A 23 6.59 -1.58 -6.52
CA LEU A 23 7.99 -1.78 -6.15
C LEU A 23 8.95 -1.31 -7.26
N MET A 24 8.64 -1.57 -8.53
CA MET A 24 9.47 -1.07 -9.65
C MET A 24 9.48 0.44 -9.75
N ASP A 25 8.33 1.08 -9.52
CA ASP A 25 8.19 2.52 -9.54
C ASP A 25 8.75 3.17 -8.26
N ASN A 26 9.26 2.36 -7.30
CA ASN A 26 9.78 2.75 -6.00
C ASN A 26 8.85 3.74 -5.27
N VAL A 27 7.55 3.43 -5.24
CA VAL A 27 6.59 4.26 -4.50
C VAL A 27 6.67 3.98 -3.00
N ALA A 28 6.41 4.98 -2.19
CA ALA A 28 6.35 4.86 -0.73
C ALA A 28 4.99 4.35 -0.23
N ALA A 29 3.94 4.44 -1.06
CA ALA A 29 2.60 4.03 -0.67
C ALA A 29 1.76 3.57 -1.86
N ILE A 30 0.81 2.67 -1.60
CA ILE A 30 -0.31 2.36 -2.49
C ILE A 30 -1.59 2.80 -1.83
N ILE A 31 -2.41 3.52 -2.58
CA ILE A 31 -3.75 3.97 -2.22
C ILE A 31 -4.74 3.18 -3.07
N ASP A 32 -5.27 2.11 -2.50
CA ASP A 32 -6.22 1.24 -3.19
C ASP A 32 -7.64 1.80 -3.14
N ALA A 33 -7.89 2.83 -3.95
CA ALA A 33 -9.20 3.46 -4.12
C ALA A 33 -10.05 2.75 -5.19
N GLY A 34 -9.40 2.12 -6.18
CA GLY A 34 -10.01 1.37 -7.27
C GLY A 34 -10.29 -0.10 -6.97
N SER A 35 -10.00 -0.57 -5.75
CA SER A 35 -10.13 -1.97 -5.33
C SER A 35 -9.33 -2.96 -6.18
N LEU A 36 -8.15 -2.57 -6.65
CA LEU A 36 -7.27 -3.44 -7.44
C LEU A 36 -6.48 -4.43 -6.57
N LEU A 37 -6.46 -4.24 -5.24
CA LEU A 37 -5.96 -5.22 -4.27
C LEU A 37 -7.07 -6.13 -3.72
N ALA A 38 -8.27 -6.13 -4.32
CA ALA A 38 -9.33 -7.03 -3.90
C ALA A 38 -8.92 -8.52 -4.01
N GLY A 39 -9.38 -9.32 -3.05
CA GLY A 39 -9.10 -10.76 -2.99
C GLY A 39 -7.84 -11.14 -2.19
N VAL A 40 -7.14 -10.17 -1.59
CA VAL A 40 -6.06 -10.43 -0.63
C VAL A 40 -6.29 -9.65 0.67
N THR A 41 -5.79 -10.17 1.78
CA THR A 41 -5.78 -9.42 3.05
C THR A 41 -4.64 -8.40 3.02
N ASN A 42 -4.79 -7.31 3.78
CA ASN A 42 -3.71 -6.32 3.90
C ASN A 42 -2.44 -6.93 4.51
N ALA A 43 -2.59 -7.85 5.46
CA ALA A 43 -1.47 -8.56 6.06
C ALA A 43 -0.73 -9.45 5.04
N ASP A 44 -1.44 -10.16 4.17
CA ASP A 44 -0.81 -11.01 3.15
C ASP A 44 -0.22 -10.19 2.00
N ALA A 45 -0.82 -9.06 1.64
CA ALA A 45 -0.23 -8.08 0.73
C ALA A 45 1.09 -7.51 1.30
N ALA A 46 1.12 -7.18 2.59
CA ALA A 46 2.33 -6.72 3.27
C ALA A 46 3.44 -7.79 3.30
N LYS A 47 3.10 -9.04 3.62
CA LYS A 47 4.05 -10.17 3.55
C LYS A 47 4.58 -10.36 2.13
N TYR A 48 3.72 -10.25 1.13
CA TYR A 48 4.11 -10.37 -0.26
C TYR A 48 5.10 -9.27 -0.66
N LEU A 49 4.86 -8.02 -0.27
CA LEU A 49 5.79 -6.90 -0.50
C LEU A 49 7.16 -7.20 0.08
N ILE A 50 7.25 -7.52 1.38
CA ILE A 50 8.55 -7.77 2.05
C ILE A 50 9.26 -9.01 1.51
N SER A 51 8.51 -10.03 1.07
CA SER A 51 9.11 -11.24 0.49
C SER A 51 9.54 -11.04 -0.97
N ASN A 52 9.19 -9.90 -1.58
CA ASN A 52 9.51 -9.63 -2.97
C ASN A 52 10.98 -9.19 -3.12
N PRO A 53 11.75 -9.76 -4.06
CA PRO A 53 13.13 -9.34 -4.31
C PRO A 53 13.30 -7.86 -4.71
N LEU A 54 12.22 -7.21 -5.16
CA LEU A 54 12.20 -5.78 -5.50
C LEU A 54 11.95 -4.87 -4.30
N PHE A 55 11.70 -5.41 -3.10
CA PHE A 55 11.47 -4.58 -1.92
C PHE A 55 12.74 -3.83 -1.53
N ASN A 56 12.64 -2.50 -1.44
CA ASN A 56 13.77 -1.66 -1.09
C ASN A 56 13.99 -1.65 0.43
N PHE A 57 14.79 -2.59 0.93
CA PHE A 57 15.13 -2.71 2.35
C PHE A 57 16.03 -1.58 2.88
N GLU A 58 16.67 -0.80 2.00
CA GLU A 58 17.46 0.37 2.41
C GLU A 58 16.56 1.55 2.77
N GLU A 59 15.45 1.71 2.03
CA GLU A 59 14.49 2.79 2.24
C GLU A 59 13.40 2.41 3.27
N PHE A 60 12.91 1.17 3.20
CA PHE A 60 11.77 0.70 3.98
C PHE A 60 12.15 -0.35 5.01
N CYS A 61 11.91 -0.03 6.28
CA CYS A 61 12.11 -0.92 7.41
C CYS A 61 10.91 -1.85 7.68
N GLY A 62 9.82 -1.73 6.92
CA GLY A 62 8.60 -2.50 7.08
C GLY A 62 7.45 -2.00 6.21
N VAL A 63 6.29 -2.64 6.35
CA VAL A 63 5.05 -2.29 5.66
C VAL A 63 3.96 -1.95 6.68
N GLN A 64 3.37 -0.77 6.56
CA GLN A 64 2.20 -0.34 7.31
C GLN A 64 0.92 -0.70 6.59
N TYR A 65 -0.06 -1.20 7.33
CA TYR A 65 -1.38 -1.51 6.81
C TYR A 65 -2.45 -1.44 7.89
N PHE A 66 -3.72 -1.30 7.50
CA PHE A 66 -4.83 -1.28 8.44
C PHE A 66 -5.46 -2.68 8.55
N GLU A 67 -5.69 -3.13 9.78
CA GLU A 67 -6.36 -4.40 10.08
C GLU A 67 -7.65 -4.13 10.86
N MET A 68 -8.78 -4.61 10.35
CA MET A 68 -10.09 -4.37 10.98
C MET A 68 -10.31 -5.30 12.19
N ASN A 69 -9.85 -6.55 12.08
CA ASN A 69 -10.07 -7.58 13.09
C ASN A 69 -8.73 -8.01 13.67
N CYS A 70 -8.30 -7.30 14.70
CA CYS A 70 -7.00 -7.52 15.33
C CYS A 70 -7.13 -7.72 16.84
N MET A 71 -6.20 -8.50 17.38
CA MET A 71 -6.07 -8.76 18.80
C MET A 71 -4.93 -7.89 19.34
N ASP A 72 -5.15 -7.24 20.47
CA ASP A 72 -4.09 -6.53 21.20
C ASP A 72 -4.14 -6.88 22.69
N ASN A 73 -3.05 -7.45 23.20
CA ASN A 73 -2.95 -7.99 24.57
C ASN A 73 -4.13 -8.90 24.95
N GLY A 74 -4.60 -9.72 24.01
CA GLY A 74 -5.73 -10.63 24.20
C GLY A 74 -7.12 -9.99 24.05
N ASN A 75 -7.21 -8.69 23.78
CA ASN A 75 -8.49 -7.98 23.59
C ASN A 75 -8.79 -7.75 22.12
N LEU A 76 -10.06 -7.92 21.73
CA LEU A 76 -10.53 -7.65 20.37
C LEU A 76 -10.68 -6.15 20.14
N ILE A 77 -10.01 -5.64 19.11
CA ILE A 77 -10.13 -4.25 18.68
C ILE A 77 -11.22 -4.17 17.61
N LEU A 78 -12.36 -3.57 17.95
CA LEU A 78 -13.55 -3.53 17.11
C LEU A 78 -13.52 -2.46 16.01
N ASN A 79 -12.66 -1.45 16.14
CA ASN A 79 -12.56 -0.33 15.21
C ASN A 79 -11.35 -0.46 14.26
N GLY A 80 -10.69 -1.62 14.26
CA GLY A 80 -9.43 -1.85 13.59
C GLY A 80 -8.27 -1.02 14.15
N GLN A 81 -7.07 -1.31 13.65
CA GLN A 81 -5.88 -0.56 14.00
C GLN A 81 -4.84 -0.62 12.88
N TRP A 82 -3.91 0.34 12.91
CA TRP A 82 -2.73 0.27 12.06
C TRP A 82 -1.73 -0.74 12.62
N MET A 83 -1.25 -1.60 11.74
CA MET A 83 -0.22 -2.59 11.99
C MET A 83 1.04 -2.21 11.21
N VAL A 84 2.18 -2.69 11.69
CA VAL A 84 3.46 -2.66 10.97
C VAL A 84 3.97 -4.09 10.89
N LEU A 85 4.23 -4.58 9.68
CA LEU A 85 5.06 -5.76 9.47
C LEU A 85 6.52 -5.31 9.35
N ASP A 86 7.36 -5.63 10.32
CA ASP A 86 8.79 -5.29 10.31
C ASP A 86 9.52 -6.18 9.28
N ALA A 87 10.24 -5.55 8.36
CA ALA A 87 10.89 -6.25 7.24
C ALA A 87 12.05 -7.15 7.68
N ARG A 88 12.66 -6.90 8.85
CA ARG A 88 13.80 -7.64 9.38
C ARG A 88 13.36 -8.82 10.24
N THR A 89 12.35 -8.63 11.08
CA THR A 89 11.88 -9.68 12.01
C THR A 89 10.73 -10.50 11.44
N ASN A 90 10.06 -10.01 10.40
CA ASN A 90 8.85 -10.58 9.83
C ASN A 90 7.72 -10.72 10.88
N LEU A 91 7.75 -9.89 11.91
CA LEU A 91 6.73 -9.81 12.96
C LEU A 91 5.81 -8.63 12.69
N SER A 92 4.52 -8.86 12.87
CA SER A 92 3.51 -7.82 12.81
C SER A 92 3.16 -7.36 14.22
N GLU A 93 3.16 -6.05 14.43
CA GLU A 93 2.76 -5.45 15.70
C GLU A 93 1.93 -4.17 15.49
N PRO A 94 1.14 -3.76 16.50
CA PRO A 94 0.44 -2.50 16.46
C PRO A 94 1.39 -1.32 16.20
N ARG A 95 0.98 -0.41 15.32
CA ARG A 95 1.81 0.73 14.94
C ARG A 95 2.26 1.56 16.14
N TYR A 96 1.43 1.73 17.17
CA TYR A 96 1.79 2.53 18.33
C TYR A 96 2.94 1.92 19.17
N ARG A 97 3.25 0.64 19.00
CA ARG A 97 4.41 -0.03 19.62
C ARG A 97 5.67 0.02 18.76
N TYR A 98 5.49 0.23 17.45
CA TYR A 98 6.60 0.30 16.52
C TYR A 98 7.42 1.57 16.73
N SER A 99 8.69 1.41 17.08
CA SER A 99 9.56 2.52 17.47
C SER A 99 10.15 3.30 16.30
N LYS A 100 10.14 2.75 15.08
CA LYS A 100 10.71 3.41 13.90
C LYS A 100 9.73 4.40 13.26
N ASN A 101 10.28 5.30 12.45
CA ASN A 101 9.53 6.39 11.80
C ASN A 101 8.58 5.86 10.70
N ASP A 102 7.41 6.48 10.58
CA ASP A 102 6.42 6.21 9.53
C ASP A 102 6.99 6.40 8.13
N ALA A 103 7.80 7.45 7.93
CA ALA A 103 8.36 7.78 6.63
C ALA A 103 9.30 6.70 6.08
N ASN A 104 9.80 5.81 6.95
CA ASN A 104 10.65 4.68 6.57
C ASN A 104 9.86 3.39 6.41
N THR A 105 8.56 3.44 6.17
CA THR A 105 7.75 2.24 5.92
C THR A 105 6.94 2.41 4.65
N PHE A 106 6.78 1.33 3.91
CA PHE A 106 5.88 1.30 2.78
C PHE A 106 4.44 1.27 3.30
N ILE A 107 3.51 2.04 2.74
CA ILE A 107 2.16 2.17 3.31
C ILE A 107 1.10 1.63 2.35
N LEU A 108 0.28 0.70 2.86
CA LEU A 108 -0.94 0.23 2.18
C LEU A 108 -2.15 0.97 2.75
N PHE A 109 -2.73 1.86 1.95
CA PHE A 109 -4.02 2.47 2.22
C PHE A 109 -5.12 1.71 1.47
N ASP A 110 -5.95 1.00 2.21
CA ASP A 110 -7.19 0.42 1.70
C ASP A 110 -8.32 1.42 1.95
N ASP A 111 -8.87 2.03 0.88
CA ASP A 111 -9.79 3.15 1.03
C ASP A 111 -11.12 2.75 1.72
N ALA A 112 -11.53 1.49 1.56
CA ALA A 112 -12.71 0.95 2.23
C ALA A 112 -12.54 0.90 3.76
N ARG A 113 -11.30 0.88 4.25
CA ARG A 113 -10.97 0.63 5.66
C ARG A 113 -10.26 1.81 6.34
N CYS A 114 -9.62 2.70 5.59
CA CYS A 114 -8.74 3.77 6.11
C CYS A 114 -9.34 5.19 6.04
N ARG A 115 -10.66 5.36 6.21
CA ARG A 115 -11.27 6.71 6.18
C ARG A 115 -10.73 7.57 7.34
N GLY A 116 -10.18 8.74 7.00
CA GLY A 116 -9.69 9.73 7.97
C GLY A 116 -8.33 9.42 8.62
N ALA A 117 -7.64 8.35 8.20
CA ALA A 117 -6.31 8.04 8.70
C ALA A 117 -5.23 8.59 7.75
N ASP A 118 -4.50 9.60 8.21
CA ASP A 118 -3.30 10.09 7.54
C ASP A 118 -2.05 9.43 8.14
N LYS A 119 -1.09 9.10 7.28
CA LYS A 119 0.25 8.70 7.71
C LYS A 119 1.27 9.71 7.23
N LYS A 120 2.30 9.91 8.04
CA LYS A 120 3.43 10.76 7.65
C LYS A 120 4.23 10.02 6.59
N MET A 121 4.24 10.58 5.39
CA MET A 121 5.14 10.18 4.30
C MET A 121 6.28 11.18 4.20
N ASP A 122 7.36 10.76 3.55
CA ASP A 122 8.45 11.67 3.20
C ASP A 122 7.97 12.85 2.34
N ILE A 123 8.69 13.97 2.38
CA ILE A 123 8.36 15.17 1.61
C ILE A 123 8.50 14.94 0.09
N ASP A 124 9.37 14.03 -0.34
CA ASP A 124 9.57 13.65 -1.73
C ASP A 124 8.85 12.34 -2.10
N ALA A 125 7.99 11.85 -1.21
CA ALA A 125 7.29 10.58 -1.41
C ALA A 125 6.47 10.57 -2.71
N THR A 126 6.62 9.49 -3.47
CA THR A 126 5.72 9.14 -4.56
C THR A 126 4.75 8.08 -4.07
N ALA A 127 3.45 8.24 -4.30
CA ALA A 127 2.47 7.19 -4.04
C ALA A 127 1.81 6.74 -5.34
N ALA A 128 1.38 5.48 -5.38
CA ALA A 128 0.50 4.98 -6.42
C ALA A 128 -0.96 5.01 -5.94
N LEU A 129 -1.87 5.48 -6.77
CA LEU A 129 -3.31 5.42 -6.53
C LEU A 129 -3.97 4.54 -7.59
N THR A 130 -4.78 3.58 -7.14
CA THR A 130 -5.49 2.69 -8.06
C THR A 130 -6.83 3.30 -8.49
N LEU A 131 -7.16 3.14 -9.77
CA LEU A 131 -8.45 3.53 -10.34
C LEU A 131 -9.35 2.32 -10.58
N GLY A 132 -10.65 2.52 -10.35
CA GLY A 132 -11.70 1.54 -10.64
C GLY A 132 -12.81 2.14 -11.49
N ILE A 133 -13.54 1.29 -12.22
CA ILE A 133 -14.59 1.70 -13.17
C ILE A 133 -15.71 2.52 -12.52
N LYS A 134 -15.99 2.30 -11.23
CA LYS A 134 -17.09 2.95 -10.49
C LYS A 134 -16.60 4.10 -9.59
N MET A 135 -15.37 4.56 -9.78
CA MET A 135 -14.77 5.58 -8.92
C MET A 135 -15.29 6.96 -9.27
N THR A 136 -15.60 7.76 -8.25
CA THR A 136 -16.01 9.16 -8.43
C THR A 136 -14.81 10.08 -8.30
N LYS A 137 -14.97 11.32 -8.79
CA LYS A 137 -13.99 12.40 -8.58
C LYS A 137 -13.68 12.58 -7.09
N ASP A 138 -14.68 12.49 -6.21
CA ASP A 138 -14.47 12.71 -4.78
C ASP A 138 -13.59 11.65 -4.14
N VAL A 139 -13.78 10.37 -4.51
CA VAL A 139 -12.92 9.28 -4.03
C VAL A 139 -11.49 9.46 -4.53
N LEU A 140 -11.32 9.89 -5.79
CA LEU A 140 -10.00 10.21 -6.35
C LEU A 140 -9.30 11.31 -5.56
N MET A 141 -10.01 12.42 -5.33
CA MET A 141 -9.47 13.56 -4.61
C MET A 141 -9.17 13.25 -3.14
N GLN A 142 -10.01 12.43 -2.49
CA GLN A 142 -9.77 11.97 -1.12
C GLN A 142 -8.54 11.06 -1.03
N GLY A 143 -8.38 10.13 -1.97
CA GLY A 143 -7.19 9.28 -2.07
C GLY A 143 -5.93 10.11 -2.28
N ALA A 144 -5.93 10.97 -3.30
CA ALA A 144 -4.82 11.87 -3.61
C ALA A 144 -4.49 12.83 -2.45
N GLY A 145 -5.51 13.31 -1.73
CA GLY A 145 -5.37 14.21 -0.58
C GLY A 145 -4.63 13.62 0.63
N ARG A 146 -4.40 12.29 0.66
CA ARG A 146 -3.50 11.66 1.65
C ARG A 146 -2.05 12.16 1.48
N LEU A 147 -1.67 12.59 0.28
CA LEU A 147 -0.39 13.24 -0.01
C LEU A 147 -0.55 14.75 0.24
N ARG A 148 -0.31 15.17 1.48
CA ARG A 148 -0.53 16.56 1.93
C ARG A 148 0.33 17.60 1.21
N GLN A 149 1.39 17.17 0.52
CA GLN A 149 2.29 18.02 -0.26
C GLN A 149 2.27 17.69 -1.76
N LEU A 150 1.17 17.10 -2.24
CA LEU A 150 0.97 16.80 -3.66
C LEU A 150 1.03 18.08 -4.50
N GLY A 151 1.80 18.05 -5.59
CA GLY A 151 2.01 19.20 -6.46
C GLY A 151 3.11 20.17 -6.00
N GLN A 152 3.74 19.90 -4.86
CA GLN A 152 4.95 20.59 -4.43
C GLN A 152 6.17 19.68 -4.59
N ARG A 153 6.26 18.65 -3.75
CA ARG A 153 7.38 17.69 -3.73
C ARG A 153 6.91 16.24 -3.79
N GLN A 154 5.72 15.96 -3.25
CA GLN A 154 5.11 14.65 -3.37
C GLN A 154 4.46 14.46 -4.74
N LYS A 155 4.51 13.22 -5.24
CA LYS A 155 4.03 12.83 -6.56
C LYS A 155 3.00 11.71 -6.45
N LEU A 156 2.08 11.67 -7.42
CA LEU A 156 1.05 10.63 -7.52
C LEU A 156 1.17 9.93 -8.86
N LEU A 157 1.37 8.61 -8.83
CA LEU A 157 1.19 7.73 -9.98
C LEU A 157 -0.21 7.17 -9.96
N VAL A 158 -0.79 7.00 -11.14
CA VAL A 158 -2.16 6.50 -11.29
C VAL A 158 -2.11 5.14 -11.97
N TYR A 159 -2.54 4.10 -11.26
CA TYR A 159 -2.61 2.75 -11.76
C TYR A 159 -4.02 2.42 -12.20
N CYS A 160 -4.15 2.05 -13.46
CA CYS A 160 -5.43 1.89 -14.13
C CYS A 160 -5.53 0.50 -14.77
N PRO A 161 -6.67 -0.21 -14.64
CA PRO A 161 -6.99 -1.33 -15.49
C PRO A 161 -6.97 -0.98 -16.98
N ASP A 162 -6.43 -1.86 -17.82
CA ASP A 162 -6.52 -1.73 -19.29
C ASP A 162 -7.96 -1.60 -19.79
N ILE A 163 -8.94 -2.15 -19.06
CA ILE A 163 -10.36 -2.08 -19.42
C ILE A 163 -10.95 -0.66 -19.34
N ILE A 164 -10.30 0.28 -18.66
CA ILE A 164 -10.77 1.68 -18.54
C ILE A 164 -10.37 2.51 -19.79
N TYR A 165 -9.41 2.05 -20.60
CA TYR A 165 -8.94 2.77 -21.80
C TYR A 165 -9.81 2.55 -23.06
N LYS A 166 -10.92 1.82 -22.97
CA LYS A 166 -11.81 1.63 -24.12
C LYS A 166 -12.82 2.78 -24.23
N ASN A 167 -12.37 3.87 -24.85
CA ASN A 167 -13.22 4.83 -25.57
C ASN A 167 -12.57 5.17 -26.91
#